data_AF-A0A957S2Z6-F1
#
_entry.id   AF-A0A957S2Z6-F1
#
_cell.length_a   1.000
_cell.length_b   1.000
_cell.length_c   1.000
_cell.angle_alpha   90.00
_cell.angle_beta   90.00
_cell.angle_gamma   90.00
#
_symmetry.space_group_name_H-M   'P 1'
#
loop_
_entity.id
_entity.type
_entity.pdbx_description
1 polymer ?
#
loop_
_entity_poly.entity_id
_entity_poly.type
_entity_poly.pdbx_seq_one_letter_code
_entity_poly.pdbx_strand_id
1 'polypeptide(L)' 'MISYILRRLAISVVVIFLIAITSFFMIQLPPGDFASTYKAFLLQTGNMTEDQAEAMTQLVRAQYGLD' A
#
# COMPACT_ATOMS: atom_id res chain seq x y z
N MET A 1 -38.77 15.72 12.88
CA MET A 1 -37.56 16.59 12.84
C MET A 1 -36.32 15.92 13.43
N ILE A 2 -36.33 15.45 14.69
CA ILE A 2 -35.17 14.79 15.34
C ILE A 2 -34.66 13.54 14.60
N SER A 3 -35.56 12.66 14.14
CA SER A 3 -35.17 11.47 13.35
C SER A 3 -34.49 11.83 12.03
N TYR A 4 -34.94 12.92 11.37
CA TYR A 4 -34.31 13.40 10.13
C TYR A 4 -32.91 13.96 10.39
N ILE A 5 -32.73 14.71 11.48
CA ILE A 5 -31.43 15.24 11.90
C ILE A 5 -30.46 14.10 12.24
N LEU A 6 -30.90 13.10 13.01
CA LEU A 6 -30.09 11.92 13.35
C LEU A 6 -29.68 11.13 12.11
N ARG A 7 -30.61 10.89 11.17
CA ARG A 7 -30.30 10.20 9.91
C ARG A 7 -29.26 10.95 9.09
N ARG A 8 -29.37 12.28 9.03
CA ARG A 8 -28.42 13.13 8.31
C ARG A 8 -27.05 13.14 8.99
N LEU A 9 -27.00 13.20 10.32
CA LEU A 9 -25.75 13.14 11.08
C LEU A 9 -25.05 11.78 10.91
N ALA A 10 -25.81 10.68 10.97
CA ALA A 10 -25.28 9.34 10.76
C ALA A 10 -24.65 9.18 9.37
N ILE A 11 -25.31 9.66 8.31
CA ILE A 11 -24.76 9.63 6.95
C ILE A 11 -23.48 10.47 6.86
N SER A 12 -23.46 11.68 7.42
CA SER A 12 -22.27 12.53 7.42
C SER A 12 -21.08 11.88 8.13
N VAL A 13 -21.32 11.26 9.29
CA VAL A 13 -20.27 10.54 10.04
C VAL A 13 -19.73 9.37 9.23
N VAL A 14 -20.60 8.58 8.59
CA VAL A 14 -20.17 7.45 7.74
C VAL A 14 -19.30 7.92 6.58
N VAL A 15 -19.67 9.01 5.90
CA VAL A 15 -18.88 9.55 4.78
C VAL A 15 -17.50 10.01 5.26
N ILE A 16 -17.44 10.76 6.35
CA ILE A 16 -16.16 11.23 6.92
C ILE A 16 -15.31 10.04 7.36
N PHE A 17 -15.92 9.02 7.96
CA PHE A 17 -15.23 7.81 8.40
C PHE A 17 -14.62 7.03 7.24
N LEU A 18 -15.34 6.87 6.12
CA LEU A 18 -14.82 6.21 4.93
C LEU A 18 -13.64 6.97 4.31
N ILE A 19 -13.71 8.31 4.27
CA ILE A 19 -12.61 9.16 3.79
C ILE A 19 -11.41 9.03 4.73
N ALA A 20 -11.62 9.02 6.05
CA ALA A 20 -10.57 8.85 7.04
C ALA A 20 -9.86 7.50 6.88
N ILE A 21 -10.62 6.40 6.72
CA ILE A 21 -10.07 5.07 6.44
C ILE A 21 -9.24 5.08 5.15
N THR A 22 -9.81 5.61 4.06
CA THR A 22 -9.14 5.63 2.76
C THR A 22 -7.83 6.41 2.82
N SER A 23 -7.86 7.59 3.44
CA SER A 23 -6.67 8.42 3.65
C SER A 23 -5.63 7.71 4.53
N PHE A 24 -6.07 7.04 5.60
CA PHE A 24 -5.19 6.29 6.49
C PHE A 24 -4.49 5.12 5.78
N PHE A 25 -5.20 4.38 4.93
CA PHE A 25 -4.58 3.37 4.07
C PHE A 25 -3.60 4.01 3.10
N MET A 26 -3.99 5.10 2.44
CA MET A 26 -3.17 5.81 1.47
C MET A 26 -1.86 6.35 2.06
N ILE A 27 -1.88 6.79 3.32
CA ILE A 27 -0.69 7.25 4.06
C ILE A 27 0.20 6.07 4.48
N GLN A 28 -0.40 4.93 4.87
CA GLN A 28 0.34 3.75 5.28
C GLN A 28 0.84 2.88 4.13
N LEU A 29 0.40 3.13 2.89
CA LEU A 29 0.97 2.49 1.72
C LEU A 29 2.48 2.79 1.74
N PRO A 30 3.33 1.78 1.95
CA PRO A 30 4.76 2.01 2.05
C PRO A 30 5.23 2.70 0.76
N PRO A 31 6.14 3.68 0.85
CA PRO A 31 6.75 4.27 -0.33
C PRO A 31 7.67 3.22 -0.96
N GLY A 32 7.12 2.39 -1.83
CA GLY A 32 7.85 1.28 -2.44
C GLY A 32 6.97 0.48 -3.37
N ASP A 33 7.40 0.38 -4.62
CA ASP A 33 6.83 -0.52 -5.62
C ASP A 33 7.00 -2.00 -5.20
N PHE A 34 6.17 -2.89 -5.75
CA PHE A 34 6.20 -4.35 -5.50
C PHE A 34 7.62 -4.92 -5.61
N ALA A 35 8.42 -4.41 -6.54
CA ALA A 35 9.81 -4.82 -6.73
C ALA A 35 10.71 -4.53 -5.50
N SER A 36 10.47 -3.43 -4.78
CA SER A 36 11.23 -3.07 -3.57
C SER A 36 10.87 -3.97 -2.39
N THR A 37 9.59 -4.30 -2.22
CA THR A 37 9.15 -5.29 -1.22
C THR A 37 9.66 -6.69 -1.55
N TYR A 38 9.70 -7.06 -2.84
CA TYR A 38 10.24 -8.34 -3.30
C TYR A 38 11.75 -8.46 -3.06
N LYS A 39 12.53 -7.39 -3.33
CA LYS A 39 13.97 -7.35 -2.99
C LYS A 39 14.20 -7.56 -1.50
N ALA A 40 13.44 -6.86 -0.65
CA ALA A 40 13.54 -7.00 0.80
C ALA A 40 13.20 -8.43 1.26
N PHE A 41 12.18 -9.05 0.67
CA PHE A 41 11.81 -10.43 0.95
C PHE A 41 12.89 -11.44 0.53
N LEU A 42 13.49 -11.26 -0.65
CA LEU A 42 14.58 -12.12 -1.15
C LEU A 42 15.86 -12.00 -0.31
N LEU A 43 16.20 -10.79 0.12
CA LEU A 43 17.34 -10.55 1.01
C LEU A 43 17.12 -11.18 2.40
N GLN A 44 15.90 -11.09 2.93
CA GLN A 44 15.59 -11.51 4.29
C GLN A 44 15.24 -13.00 4.42
N THR A 45 14.63 -13.59 3.40
CA THR A 45 14.18 -15.01 3.40
C THR A 45 15.09 -15.91 2.57
N GLY A 46 15.69 -15.39 1.49
CA GLY A 46 16.51 -16.16 0.57
C GLY A 46 17.98 -16.29 0.97
N ASN A 47 18.43 -15.55 2.00
CA ASN A 47 19.83 -15.48 2.42
C ASN A 47 20.80 -15.21 1.23
N MET A 48 20.32 -14.45 0.24
CA MET A 48 21.04 -14.09 -0.98
C MET A 48 21.89 -12.84 -0.72
N THR A 49 23.11 -12.81 -1.24
CA THR A 49 23.99 -11.64 -1.21
C THR A 49 23.37 -10.46 -1.99
N GLU A 50 23.67 -9.22 -1.59
CA GLU A 50 23.11 -7.99 -2.19
C GLU A 50 23.20 -8.00 -3.72
N ASP A 51 24.32 -8.45 -4.29
CA ASP A 51 24.53 -8.54 -5.74
C ASP A 51 23.53 -9.45 -6.47
N GLN A 52 23.17 -10.60 -5.86
CA GLN A 52 22.23 -11.54 -6.50
C GLN A 52 20.78 -11.07 -6.37
N ALA A 53 20.44 -10.44 -5.24
CA ALA A 53 19.12 -9.86 -5.04
C ALA A 53 18.89 -8.67 -5.98
N GLU A 54 19.92 -7.87 -6.28
CA GLU A 54 19.85 -6.77 -7.23
C GLU A 54 19.65 -7.24 -8.67
N ALA A 55 20.38 -8.26 -9.12
CA ALA A 55 20.21 -8.83 -10.45
C ALA A 55 18.79 -9.40 -10.66
N MET A 56 18.25 -10.12 -9.67
CA MET A 56 16.87 -10.63 -9.69
C MET A 56 15.83 -9.50 -9.69
N THR A 57 16.06 -8.44 -8.91
CA THR A 57 15.15 -7.30 -8.83
C THR A 57 15.13 -6.50 -10.14
N GLN A 58 16.27 -6.35 -10.81
CA GLN A 58 16.33 -5.68 -12.12
C GLN A 58 15.60 -6.49 -13.21
N LEU A 59 15.73 -7.82 -13.20
CA LEU A 59 14.98 -8.68 -14.12
C LEU A 59 13.47 -8.59 -13.89
N VAL A 60 13.03 -8.55 -12.63
CA VAL A 60 11.61 -8.37 -12.28
C VAL A 60 11.13 -6.97 -12.68
N ARG A 61 11.91 -5.91 -12.44
CA ARG A 61 11.55 -4.56 -12.91
C ARG A 61 11.41 -4.47 -14.43
N ALA A 62 12.33 -5.07 -15.17
CA ALA A 62 12.27 -5.12 -16.64
C ALA A 62 11.09 -5.96 -17.15
N GLN A 63 10.75 -7.07 -16.49
CA GLN A 63 9.65 -7.95 -16.89
C GLN A 63 8.26 -7.35 -16.62
N TYR A 64 8.13 -6.58 -15.52
CA TYR A 64 6.88 -5.94 -15.14
C TYR A 64 6.77 -4.48 -15.62
N GLY A 65 7.78 -3.98 -16.36
CA GLY A 65 7.78 -2.62 -16.92
C GLY A 65 7.80 -1.52 -15.85
N LEU A 66 8.50 -1.77 -14.75
CA LEU A 66 8.60 -0.88 -13.57
C LEU A 66 9.83 0.04 -13.64
N ASP A 67 10.37 0.26 -14.84
CA ASP A 67 11.52 1.15 -15.12
C ASP A 67 11.06 2.56 -15.50
#